data_AF-A0A537SWE9-F1
#
_entry.id   AF-A0A537SWE9-F1
#
_cell.length_a   1.000
_cell.length_b   1.000
_cell.length_c   1.000
_cell.angle_alpha   90.00
_cell.angle_beta   90.00
_cell.angle_gamma   90.00
#
_symmetry.space_group_name_H-M   'P 1'
#
loop_
_entity.id
_entity.type
_entity.pdbx_description
1 polymer ?
#
loop_
_entity_poly.entity_id
_entity_poly.type
_entity_poly.pdbx_seq_one_letter_code
_entity_poly.pdbx_strand_id
1 'polypeptide(L)'
;APTLKEEGIDVELFNWRGVFAPPAVSDAQRKAMIALMEKMTASPQWAEACKTRDWTPIALFGDDYKAFLDAETARIEGILKELGLA
;
A
#
# COMPACT_ATOMS: atom_id res chain seq x y z
N ALA A 1 -17.36 5.95 -16.53
CA ALA A 1 -17.39 4.57 -17.04
C ALA A 1 -17.59 3.65 -15.85
N PRO A 2 -18.33 2.54 -16.00
CA PRO A 2 -18.51 1.56 -14.92
C PRO A 2 -17.18 0.90 -14.56
N THR A 3 -17.07 0.46 -13.32
CA THR A 3 -15.99 -0.38 -12.80
C THR A 3 -16.09 -1.80 -13.35
N LEU A 4 -15.02 -2.59 -13.25
CA LEU A 4 -15.06 -4.01 -13.64
C LEU A 4 -16.14 -4.78 -12.88
N LYS A 5 -16.34 -4.47 -11.59
CA LYS A 5 -17.40 -5.06 -10.76
C LYS A 5 -18.80 -4.73 -11.28
N GLU A 6 -19.04 -3.50 -11.73
CA GLU A 6 -20.32 -3.10 -12.34
C GLU A 6 -20.57 -3.79 -13.69
N GLU A 7 -19.51 -4.21 -14.38
CA GLU A 7 -19.56 -5.01 -15.61
C GLU A 7 -19.57 -6.53 -15.35
N GLY A 8 -19.72 -6.97 -14.08
CA GLY A 8 -19.83 -8.39 -13.71
C GLY A 8 -18.51 -9.15 -13.62
N ILE A 9 -17.37 -8.45 -13.67
CA ILE A 9 -16.04 -9.01 -13.45
C ILE A 9 -15.62 -8.66 -12.01
N ASP A 10 -15.57 -9.64 -11.11
CA ASP A 10 -15.25 -9.40 -9.69
C ASP A 10 -13.74 -9.17 -9.47
N VAL A 11 -13.22 -8.08 -10.03
CA VAL A 11 -11.84 -7.64 -9.91
C VAL A 11 -11.81 -6.19 -9.48
N GLU A 12 -11.06 -5.92 -8.42
CA GLU A 12 -10.69 -4.59 -7.99
C GLU A 12 -9.19 -4.55 -7.69
N LEU A 13 -8.53 -3.55 -8.28
CA LEU A 13 -7.09 -3.32 -8.15
C LEU A 13 -6.87 -1.84 -7.91
N PHE A 14 -6.06 -1.52 -6.90
CA PHE A 14 -5.59 -0.15 -6.67
C PHE A 14 -4.05 -0.14 -6.74
N ASN A 15 -3.52 0.87 -7.41
CA ASN A 15 -2.07 1.03 -7.55
C ASN A 15 -1.52 1.77 -6.33
N TRP A 16 -0.87 1.05 -5.42
CA TRP A 16 -0.29 1.59 -4.19
C TRP A 16 1.25 1.63 -4.24
N ARG A 17 1.83 2.35 -3.27
CA ARG A 17 3.27 2.56 -3.17
C ARG A 17 3.70 2.36 -1.73
N GLY A 18 4.88 1.77 -1.58
CA GLY A 18 5.45 1.37 -0.29
C GLY A 18 6.87 1.88 -0.10
N VAL A 19 7.27 2.07 1.16
CA VAL A 19 8.67 2.35 1.54
C VAL A 19 9.17 1.21 2.40
N PHE A 20 10.32 0.66 2.03
CA PHE A 20 10.93 -0.50 2.68
C PHE A 20 12.29 -0.13 3.23
N ALA A 21 12.57 -0.58 4.45
CA ALA A 21 13.92 -0.58 4.99
C ALA A 21 14.72 -1.74 4.39
N PRO A 22 16.05 -1.63 4.27
CA PRO A 22 16.89 -2.75 3.88
C PRO A 22 16.82 -3.88 4.93
N PRO A 23 17.20 -5.12 4.55
CA PRO A 23 17.32 -6.20 5.53
C PRO A 23 18.37 -5.87 6.61
N ALA A 24 18.26 -6.54 7.76
CA ALA A 24 19.19 -6.44 8.90
C ALA A 24 19.30 -5.05 9.57
N VAL A 25 18.29 -4.19 9.44
CA VAL A 25 18.18 -2.98 10.27
C VAL A 25 17.84 -3.36 11.72
N SER A 26 18.45 -2.67 12.68
CA SER A 26 18.11 -2.82 14.10
C SER A 26 16.69 -2.31 14.39
N ASP A 27 16.10 -2.77 15.49
CA ASP A 27 14.77 -2.30 15.93
C ASP A 27 14.72 -0.80 16.15
N ALA A 28 15.80 -0.21 16.65
CA ALA A 28 15.91 1.24 16.83
C ALA A 28 15.87 1.98 15.48
N GLN A 29 16.59 1.47 14.48
CA GLN A 29 16.55 2.03 13.11
C GLN A 29 15.16 1.84 12.48
N ARG A 30 14.55 0.66 12.62
CA ARG A 30 13.19 0.39 12.12
C ARG A 30 12.20 1.39 12.72
N LYS A 31 12.23 1.58 14.05
CA LYS A 31 11.35 2.53 14.75
C LYS A 31 11.57 3.97 14.28
N ALA A 32 12.83 4.38 14.10
CA ALA A 32 13.14 5.73 13.60
C ALA A 32 12.63 5.98 12.18
N MET A 33 12.75 5.00 11.29
CA MET A 33 12.23 5.09 9.92
C MET A 33 10.69 5.11 9.88
N ILE A 34 10.03 4.29 10.70
CA ILE A 34 8.56 4.31 10.83
C ILE A 34 8.10 5.70 11.29
N ALA A 35 8.69 6.22 12.37
CA ALA A 35 8.34 7.53 12.91
C ALA A 35 8.58 8.67 11.91
N LEU A 36 9.62 8.56 11.07
CA LEU A 36 9.87 9.51 9.98
C LEU A 36 8.71 9.51 8.97
N MET A 37 8.24 8.34 8.56
CA MET A 37 7.13 8.20 7.61
C MET A 37 5.80 8.66 8.21
N GLU A 38 5.53 8.34 9.47
CA GLU A 38 4.36 8.85 10.21
C GLU A 38 4.35 10.39 10.24
N LYS A 39 5.50 11.00 10.60
CA LYS A 39 5.63 12.46 10.63
C LYS A 39 5.47 13.09 9.25
N MET A 40 6.02 12.47 8.21
CA MET A 40 5.93 12.96 6.84
C MET A 40 4.48 12.91 6.34
N THR A 41 3.79 11.78 6.53
CA THR A 41 2.41 11.59 6.07
C THR A 41 1.39 12.45 6.84
N ALA A 42 1.69 12.83 8.08
CA ALA A 42 0.91 13.79 8.86
C ALA A 42 1.14 15.26 8.47
N SER A 43 2.08 15.55 7.55
CA SER A 43 2.43 16.93 7.21
C SER A 43 1.41 17.58 6.25
N PRO A 44 1.17 18.89 6.36
CA PRO A 44 0.34 19.63 5.39
C PRO A 44 0.85 19.52 3.96
N GLN A 45 2.18 19.45 3.79
CA GLN A 45 2.82 19.32 2.48
C GLN A 45 2.47 17.97 1.82
N TRP A 46 2.41 16.90 2.60
CA TRP A 46 1.97 15.60 2.09
C TRP A 46 0.48 15.61 1.74
N ALA A 47 -0.37 16.19 2.58
CA ALA A 47 -1.80 16.33 2.30
C ALA A 47 -2.05 17.10 0.98
N GLU A 48 -1.33 18.21 0.77
CA GLU A 48 -1.41 18.98 -0.48
C GLU A 48 -0.87 18.19 -1.68
N ALA A 49 0.21 17.43 -1.50
CA ALA A 49 0.74 16.56 -2.55
C ALA A 49 -0.26 15.46 -2.96
N CYS A 50 -0.92 14.84 -1.99
CA CYS A 50 -1.97 13.85 -2.22
C CYS A 50 -3.15 14.47 -2.98
N LYS A 51 -3.64 15.63 -2.55
CA LYS A 51 -4.72 16.35 -3.23
C LYS A 51 -4.35 16.72 -4.66
N THR A 52 -3.15 17.27 -4.87
CA THR A 52 -2.68 17.72 -6.20
C THR A 52 -2.52 16.56 -7.17
N ARG A 53 -2.16 15.37 -6.66
CA ARG A 53 -1.89 14.18 -7.49
C ARG A 53 -3.04 13.17 -7.50
N ASP A 54 -4.16 13.51 -6.87
CA ASP A 54 -5.31 12.64 -6.68
C ASP A 54 -4.92 11.27 -6.08
N TRP A 55 -4.05 11.31 -5.07
CA TRP A 55 -3.64 10.12 -4.33
C TRP A 55 -4.46 9.97 -3.07
N THR A 56 -5.14 8.83 -2.94
CA THR A 56 -5.79 8.43 -1.69
C THR A 56 -4.71 8.05 -0.66
N PRO A 57 -4.67 8.72 0.51
CA PRO A 57 -3.73 8.34 1.57
C PRO A 57 -4.06 6.96 2.15
N ILE A 58 -3.06 6.10 2.26
CA ILE A 58 -3.14 4.80 2.93
C ILE A 58 -2.05 4.78 4.00
N ALA A 59 -2.43 5.07 5.24
CA ALA A 59 -1.50 5.18 6.36
C ALA A 59 -1.38 3.83 7.06
N LEU A 60 -0.49 2.97 6.57
CA LEU A 60 -0.13 1.70 7.17
C LEU A 60 1.35 1.72 7.55
N PHE A 61 1.65 1.34 8.78
CA PHE A 61 3.02 1.35 9.28
C PHE A 61 3.33 0.07 10.06
N GLY A 62 4.61 -0.23 10.22
CA GLY A 62 5.06 -1.32 11.07
C GLY A 62 4.40 -2.66 10.74
N ASP A 63 3.69 -3.22 11.71
CA ASP A 63 3.13 -4.56 11.63
C ASP A 63 1.79 -4.58 10.86
N ASP A 64 1.02 -3.50 10.89
CA ASP A 64 -0.17 -3.35 10.04
C ASP A 64 0.22 -3.30 8.56
N TYR A 65 1.34 -2.61 8.26
CA TYR A 65 1.87 -2.59 6.91
C TYR A 65 2.34 -3.98 6.46
N LYS A 66 2.99 -4.73 7.35
CA LYS A 66 3.38 -6.12 7.06
C LYS A 66 2.16 -7.01 6.80
N ALA A 67 1.14 -6.93 7.64
CA ALA A 67 -0.09 -7.70 7.49
C ALA A 67 -0.80 -7.40 6.16
N PHE A 68 -0.81 -6.14 5.74
CA PHE A 68 -1.32 -5.74 4.43
C PHE A 68 -0.54 -6.39 3.29
N LEU A 69 0.79 -6.40 3.34
CA LEU A 69 1.62 -7.02 2.30
C LEU A 69 1.35 -8.51 2.18
N ASP A 70 1.28 -9.23 3.31
CA ASP A 70 1.01 -10.67 3.34
C ASP A 70 -0.37 -10.98 2.72
N ALA A 71 -1.39 -10.20 3.07
CA ALA A 71 -2.74 -10.34 2.52
C ALA A 71 -2.82 -9.98 1.03
N GLU A 72 -2.16 -8.90 0.62
CA GLU A 72 -2.18 -8.43 -0.76
C GLU A 72 -1.45 -9.39 -1.70
N THR A 73 -0.31 -9.96 -1.27
CA THR A 73 0.38 -11.00 -2.02
C THR A 73 -0.53 -12.21 -2.26
N ALA A 74 -1.18 -12.73 -1.22
CA ALA A 74 -2.11 -13.85 -1.36
C ALA A 74 -3.29 -13.53 -2.28
N ARG A 75 -3.85 -12.32 -2.17
CA ARG A 75 -4.98 -11.86 -2.98
C ARG A 75 -4.60 -11.75 -4.46
N ILE A 76 -3.48 -11.10 -4.77
CA ILE A 76 -3.01 -10.91 -6.14
C ILE A 76 -2.63 -12.25 -6.78
N GLU A 77 -1.97 -13.15 -6.06
CA GLU A 77 -1.71 -14.51 -6.55
C GLU A 77 -3.00 -15.26 -6.90
N GLY A 78 -4.04 -15.13 -6.07
CA GLY A 78 -5.36 -15.71 -6.35
C GLY A 78 -5.97 -15.17 -7.65
N ILE A 79 -6.00 -13.85 -7.81
CA ILE A 79 -6.51 -13.18 -9.02
C ILE A 79 -5.72 -13.64 -10.26
N LEU A 80 -4.39 -13.69 -10.19
CA LEU A 80 -3.57 -14.12 -11.33
C LEU A 80 -3.86 -15.57 -11.74
N LYS A 81 -4.08 -16.48 -10.77
CA LYS A 81 -4.47 -17.88 -11.05
C LYS A 81 -5.84 -17.98 -11.69
N GLU A 82 -6.84 -17.24 -11.20
CA GLU A 82 -8.18 -17.21 -11.79
C GLU A 82 -8.18 -16.70 -13.24
N LEU A 83 -7.28 -15.77 -13.55
CA LEU A 83 -7.08 -15.23 -14.89
C LEU A 83 -6.16 -16.09 -15.78
N GLY A 84 -5.55 -17.16 -15.25
CA GLY A 84 -4.62 -18.03 -16.00
C GLY A 84 -3.27 -17.39 -16.33
N LEU A 85 -2.82 -16.44 -15.51
CA LEU A 85 -1.59 -15.66 -15.70
C LEU A 85 -0.42 -16.10 -14.80
N ALA A 86 -0.64 -17.06 -13.89
CA ALA A 86 0.34 -17.61 -12.96
C ALA A 86 0.26 -19.15 -12.91
#